data_AF-A0A3P7NDW7-F1
#
_entry.id   AF-A0A3P7NDW7-F1
#
_cell.length_a   1.000
_cell.length_b   1.000
_cell.length_c   1.000
_cell.angle_alpha   90.00
_cell.angle_beta   90.00
_cell.angle_gamma   90.00
#
_symmetry.space_group_name_H-M   'P 1'
#
loop_
_entity.id
_entity.type
_entity.pdbx_description
1 polymer ?
#
loop_
_entity_poly.entity_id
_entity_poly.type
_entity_poly.pdbx_seq_one_letter_code
_entity_poly.pdbx_strand_id
1 'polypeptide(L)'
;MQLGALDATVHQSTASRFGIQGFPTIKYFAPGSSDSDAEDYNGGRTSADIVEYALAKVAENMPAPEVIEALSQDVVDDACKEKQLCIVAVLPHILDCQSKCRNDYLKVLKDSAEKYKKSAWGWIWTEAGKQPQLEEAFGMGGFGYPAMAALNSRKMKFAMLKGSFGATGINEFLRDLSYGKGQTAPMRGAEFPKILTVDAWDGKDGEMVVEEEIDVSDVDLDEEEKPKEKTEL
;
A
#
# COMPACT_ATOMS: atom_id res chain seq x y z
N MET A 1 -15.49 -8.23 -16.20
CA MET A 1 -15.52 -9.37 -17.15
C MET A 1 -16.79 -9.29 -17.96
N GLN A 2 -16.70 -9.47 -19.27
CA GLN A 2 -17.84 -9.41 -20.18
C GLN A 2 -18.07 -10.80 -20.78
N LEU A 3 -19.33 -11.16 -21.00
CA LEU A 3 -19.72 -12.42 -21.63
C LEU A 3 -20.38 -12.10 -22.96
N GLY A 4 -20.03 -12.85 -24.00
CA GLY A 4 -20.59 -12.72 -25.34
C GLY A 4 -20.96 -14.08 -25.91
N ALA A 5 -21.95 -14.09 -26.80
CA ALA A 5 -22.34 -15.24 -27.59
C ALA A 5 -22.28 -14.85 -29.07
N LEU A 6 -21.80 -15.77 -29.92
CA LEU A 6 -21.69 -15.59 -31.36
C LEU A 6 -22.31 -16.78 -32.07
N ASP A 7 -23.23 -16.52 -32.99
CA ASP A 7 -23.76 -17.54 -33.88
C ASP A 7 -22.77 -17.79 -35.02
N ALA A 8 -22.05 -18.90 -34.92
CA ALA A 8 -21.06 -19.30 -35.90
C ALA A 8 -21.65 -19.75 -37.25
N THR A 9 -22.95 -20.03 -37.33
CA THR A 9 -23.61 -20.38 -38.60
C THR A 9 -23.79 -19.15 -39.50
N VAL A 10 -23.99 -17.99 -38.87
CA VAL A 10 -24.08 -16.68 -39.51
C VAL A 10 -22.67 -16.06 -39.68
N HIS A 11 -21.83 -16.14 -38.65
CA HIS A 11 -20.51 -15.50 -38.61
C HIS A 11 -19.36 -16.49 -38.91
N GLN A 12 -19.43 -17.12 -40.08
CA GLN A 12 -18.47 -18.18 -40.46
C GLN A 12 -17.02 -17.69 -40.55
N SER A 13 -16.78 -16.46 -41.00
CA SER A 13 -15.42 -15.88 -41.07
C SER A 13 -14.79 -15.76 -39.68
N THR A 14 -15.56 -15.31 -38.69
CA THR A 14 -15.13 -15.22 -37.29
C THR A 14 -14.91 -16.60 -36.68
N ALA A 15 -15.80 -17.57 -36.97
CA ALA A 15 -15.63 -18.95 -36.53
C ALA A 15 -14.34 -19.58 -37.08
N SER A 16 -14.03 -19.37 -38.38
CA SER A 16 -12.77 -19.81 -38.98
C SER A 16 -11.55 -19.09 -38.40
N ARG A 17 -11.63 -17.76 -38.19
CA ARG A 17 -10.55 -16.96 -37.61
C ARG A 17 -10.11 -17.48 -36.23
N PHE A 18 -11.07 -17.92 -35.42
CA PHE A 18 -10.80 -18.50 -34.09
C PHE A 18 -10.66 -20.03 -34.09
N GLY A 19 -10.69 -20.69 -35.25
CA GLY A 19 -10.51 -22.14 -35.35
C GLY A 19 -11.62 -22.96 -34.68
N ILE A 20 -12.88 -22.50 -34.73
CA ILE A 20 -14.02 -23.23 -34.15
C ILE A 20 -14.36 -24.44 -35.03
N GLN A 21 -14.09 -25.65 -34.52
CA GLN A 21 -14.30 -26.91 -35.24
C GLN A 21 -15.55 -27.70 -34.79
N GLY A 22 -16.14 -27.31 -33.66
CA GLY A 22 -17.30 -27.98 -33.08
C GLY A 22 -18.09 -27.04 -32.17
N PHE A 23 -19.34 -27.41 -31.88
CA PHE A 23 -20.25 -26.59 -31.08
C PHE A 23 -20.79 -27.39 -29.89
N PRO A 24 -21.00 -26.73 -28.73
CA PRO A 24 -20.55 -25.37 -28.40
C PRO A 24 -19.02 -25.33 -28.17
N THR A 25 -18.37 -24.20 -28.45
CA THR A 25 -16.97 -23.93 -28.06
C THR A 25 -16.93 -22.62 -27.28
N ILE A 26 -16.24 -22.61 -26.13
CA ILE A 26 -16.07 -21.42 -25.29
C ILE A 26 -14.62 -21.00 -25.40
N LYS A 27 -14.38 -19.71 -25.64
CA LYS A 27 -13.04 -19.13 -25.68
C LYS A 27 -12.91 -18.00 -24.68
N TYR A 28 -11.74 -17.90 -24.08
CA TYR A 28 -11.34 -16.83 -23.19
C TYR A 28 -10.40 -15.87 -23.91
N PHE A 29 -10.67 -14.58 -23.74
CA PHE A 29 -9.86 -13.49 -24.28
C PHE A 29 -9.37 -12.66 -23.10
N ALA A 30 -8.06 -12.65 -22.88
CA ALA A 30 -7.47 -11.88 -21.79
C ALA A 30 -7.56 -10.37 -22.09
N PRO A 31 -7.53 -9.50 -21.07
CA PRO A 31 -7.49 -8.05 -21.29
C PRO A 31 -6.29 -7.67 -22.18
N GLY A 32 -6.54 -6.93 -23.26
CA GLY A 32 -5.51 -6.52 -24.22
C GLY A 32 -5.01 -7.63 -25.16
N SER A 33 -5.63 -8.82 -25.13
CA SER A 33 -5.25 -9.95 -25.98
C SER A 33 -5.69 -9.73 -27.43
N SER A 34 -4.90 -10.27 -28.36
CA SER A 34 -5.26 -10.34 -29.78
C SER A 34 -5.97 -11.66 -30.09
N ASP A 35 -6.43 -11.81 -31.34
CA ASP A 35 -7.14 -13.02 -31.76
C ASP A 35 -6.32 -14.30 -31.65
N SER A 36 -4.98 -14.23 -31.76
CA SER A 36 -4.10 -15.40 -31.62
C SER A 36 -3.92 -15.87 -30.18
N ASP A 37 -4.26 -15.02 -29.22
CA ASP A 37 -4.08 -15.27 -27.78
C ASP A 37 -5.35 -15.88 -27.16
N ALA A 38 -6.37 -16.14 -27.97
CA ALA A 38 -7.64 -16.70 -27.53
C ALA A 38 -7.46 -18.13 -27.02
N GLU A 39 -7.75 -18.35 -25.74
CA GLU A 39 -7.60 -19.66 -25.08
C GLU A 39 -8.88 -20.47 -25.15
N ASP A 40 -8.76 -21.78 -25.41
CA ASP A 40 -9.91 -22.70 -25.34
C ASP A 40 -10.27 -23.05 -23.91
N TYR A 41 -11.55 -22.92 -23.58
CA TYR A 41 -12.10 -23.42 -22.33
C TYR A 41 -12.45 -24.91 -22.46
N ASN A 42 -11.71 -25.74 -21.73
CA ASN A 42 -11.87 -27.20 -21.72
C ASN A 42 -12.49 -27.73 -20.40
N GLY A 43 -13.00 -26.84 -19.54
CA GLY A 43 -13.62 -27.21 -18.27
C GLY A 43 -15.05 -27.75 -18.40
N GLY A 44 -15.66 -28.04 -17.25
CA GLY A 44 -17.05 -28.50 -17.19
C GLY A 44 -18.04 -27.47 -17.73
N ARG A 45 -19.15 -27.91 -18.33
CA ARG A 45 -20.13 -26.99 -18.96
C ARG A 45 -21.28 -26.62 -18.05
N THR A 46 -21.10 -26.74 -16.74
CA THR A 46 -22.07 -26.25 -15.77
C THR A 46 -21.87 -24.75 -15.55
N SER A 47 -22.91 -24.06 -15.08
CA SER A 47 -22.79 -22.65 -14.71
C SER A 47 -21.72 -22.41 -13.65
N ALA A 48 -21.60 -23.34 -12.68
CA ALA A 48 -20.61 -23.24 -11.61
C ALA A 48 -19.17 -23.31 -12.14
N ASP A 49 -18.87 -24.27 -13.00
CA ASP A 49 -17.52 -24.46 -13.56
C ASP A 49 -17.07 -23.26 -14.41
N ILE A 50 -18.00 -22.70 -15.20
CA ILE A 50 -17.72 -21.52 -16.04
C ILE A 50 -17.49 -20.30 -15.15
N VAL A 51 -18.32 -20.08 -14.13
CA VAL A 51 -18.16 -18.96 -13.19
C VAL A 51 -16.83 -19.06 -12.44
N GLU A 52 -16.46 -20.24 -11.94
CA GLU A 52 -15.20 -20.45 -11.24
C GLU A 52 -13.99 -20.17 -12.14
N TYR A 53 -13.99 -20.70 -13.37
CA TYR A 53 -12.95 -20.43 -14.35
C TYR A 53 -12.83 -18.93 -14.64
N ALA A 54 -13.97 -18.28 -14.85
CA ALA A 54 -14.03 -16.87 -15.17
C ALA A 54 -13.48 -16.01 -14.00
N LEU A 55 -13.83 -16.35 -12.74
CA LEU A 55 -13.30 -15.69 -11.55
C LEU A 55 -11.78 -15.92 -11.39
N ALA A 56 -11.29 -17.12 -11.68
CA ALA A 56 -9.86 -17.41 -11.65
C ALA A 56 -9.09 -16.55 -12.67
N LYS A 57 -9.61 -16.44 -13.90
CA LYS A 57 -9.03 -15.59 -14.94
C LYS A 57 -9.05 -14.10 -14.57
N VAL A 58 -10.12 -13.61 -13.94
CA VAL A 58 -10.16 -12.25 -13.39
C VAL A 58 -9.07 -12.04 -12.34
N ALA A 59 -8.89 -12.99 -11.42
CA ALA A 59 -7.87 -12.89 -10.39
C ALA A 59 -6.44 -12.94 -10.94
N GLU A 60 -6.20 -13.68 -12.02
CA GLU A 60 -4.90 -13.74 -12.71
C GLU A 60 -4.55 -12.44 -13.43
N ASN A 61 -5.55 -11.81 -14.05
CA ASN A 61 -5.41 -10.60 -14.86
C ASN A 61 -5.71 -9.31 -14.09
N MET A 62 -5.87 -9.39 -12.77
CA MET A 62 -6.03 -8.20 -11.93
C MET A 62 -4.73 -7.38 -11.97
N PRO A 63 -4.81 -6.05 -12.17
CA PRO A 63 -3.64 -5.20 -12.11
C PRO A 63 -3.02 -5.24 -10.71
N ALA A 64 -1.70 -5.02 -10.65
CA ALA A 64 -0.99 -4.82 -9.41
C ALA A 64 -1.65 -3.69 -8.61
N PRO A 65 -1.93 -3.85 -7.31
CA PRO A 65 -2.34 -2.73 -6.49
C PRO A 65 -1.19 -1.72 -6.38
N GLU A 66 -1.50 -0.45 -6.54
CA GLU A 66 -0.53 0.62 -6.36
C GLU A 66 -0.20 0.82 -4.88
N VAL A 67 1.08 1.06 -4.58
CA VAL A 67 1.54 1.43 -3.24
C VAL A 67 1.53 2.96 -3.15
N ILE A 68 0.49 3.51 -2.53
CA ILE A 68 0.16 4.94 -2.58
C ILE A 68 0.79 5.69 -1.39
N GLU A 69 1.32 6.89 -1.60
CA GLU A 69 1.78 7.74 -0.49
C GLU A 69 0.56 8.35 0.24
N ALA A 70 0.55 8.31 1.56
CA ALA A 70 -0.54 8.89 2.37
C ALA A 70 -0.44 10.42 2.41
N LEU A 71 -0.96 11.07 1.37
CA LEU A 71 -0.88 12.52 1.16
C LEU A 71 -2.07 13.30 1.74
N SER A 72 -3.23 12.67 1.87
CA SER A 72 -4.45 13.30 2.39
C SER A 72 -5.48 12.25 2.80
N GLN A 73 -6.54 12.69 3.48
CA GLN A 73 -7.62 11.82 3.93
C GLN A 73 -8.29 11.10 2.75
N ASP A 74 -8.62 11.81 1.68
CA ASP A 74 -9.33 11.25 0.53
C ASP A 74 -8.50 10.17 -0.18
N VAL A 75 -7.20 10.44 -0.35
CA VAL A 75 -6.25 9.47 -0.97
C VAL A 75 -6.18 8.17 -0.16
N VAL A 76 -6.11 8.28 1.16
CA VAL A 76 -6.06 7.10 2.04
C VAL A 76 -7.40 6.39 2.10
N ASP A 77 -8.50 7.13 2.12
CA ASP A 77 -9.85 6.60 2.15
C ASP A 77 -10.15 5.77 0.89
N ASP A 78 -9.83 6.29 -0.28
CA ASP A 78 -9.99 5.60 -1.57
C ASP A 78 -9.12 4.33 -1.64
N ALA A 79 -7.90 4.40 -1.10
CA ALA A 79 -6.99 3.26 -1.07
C ALA A 79 -7.46 2.15 -0.12
N CYS A 80 -8.10 2.50 1.01
CA CYS A 80 -8.22 1.59 2.15
C CYS A 80 -9.64 1.32 2.68
N LYS A 81 -10.62 2.22 2.57
CA LYS A 81 -11.95 2.03 3.21
C LYS A 81 -12.77 0.90 2.60
N GLU A 82 -12.75 0.77 1.27
CA GLU A 82 -13.53 -0.25 0.56
C GLU A 82 -12.85 -1.64 0.53
N LYS A 83 -11.61 -1.73 1.04
CA LYS A 83 -10.81 -2.96 1.03
C LYS A 83 -11.01 -3.78 2.32
N GLN A 84 -10.82 -5.09 2.22
CA GLN A 84 -10.90 -5.98 3.40
C GLN A 84 -9.77 -5.69 4.39
N LEU A 85 -8.56 -5.46 3.88
CA LEU A 85 -7.38 -5.06 4.62
C LEU A 85 -6.68 -3.91 3.89
N CYS A 86 -6.09 -3.03 4.67
CA CYS A 86 -5.22 -1.94 4.25
C CYS A 86 -3.84 -2.16 4.88
N ILE A 87 -2.84 -2.40 4.05
CA ILE A 87 -1.45 -2.53 4.47
C ILE A 87 -0.86 -1.13 4.56
N VAL A 88 -0.43 -0.75 5.75
CA VAL A 88 0.15 0.55 6.07
C VAL A 88 1.61 0.36 6.40
N ALA A 89 2.49 0.98 5.63
CA ALA A 89 3.93 1.02 5.91
C ALA A 89 4.37 2.42 6.33
N VAL A 90 5.16 2.52 7.40
CA VAL A 90 5.83 3.77 7.79
C VAL A 90 7.31 3.57 7.56
N LEU A 91 7.86 4.32 6.61
CA LEU A 91 9.26 4.23 6.22
C LEU A 91 10.11 5.23 7.01
N PRO A 92 11.43 5.00 7.18
CA PRO A 92 12.29 5.94 7.86
C PRO A 92 12.26 7.32 7.22
N HIS A 93 12.59 8.33 8.03
CA HIS A 93 12.74 9.71 7.56
C HIS A 93 13.77 9.79 6.43
N ILE A 94 13.56 10.71 5.48
CA ILE A 94 14.41 10.76 4.28
C ILE A 94 15.88 11.06 4.62
N LEU A 95 16.14 11.82 5.69
CA LEU A 95 17.52 12.11 6.12
C LEU A 95 18.27 10.87 6.61
N ASP A 96 17.57 9.88 7.15
CA ASP A 96 18.19 8.65 7.70
C ASP A 96 18.43 7.57 6.64
N CYS A 97 17.58 7.55 5.61
CA CYS A 97 17.52 6.46 4.62
C CYS A 97 17.89 6.92 3.20
N GLN A 98 17.71 8.21 2.90
CA GLN A 98 17.93 8.78 1.58
C GLN A 98 17.10 8.10 0.48
N SER A 99 17.16 8.61 -0.74
CA SER A 99 16.30 8.16 -1.84
C SER A 99 16.51 6.69 -2.19
N LYS A 100 17.77 6.23 -2.17
CA LYS A 100 18.12 4.84 -2.49
C LYS A 100 17.44 3.85 -1.55
N CYS A 101 17.62 4.00 -0.24
CA CYS A 101 17.04 3.03 0.70
C CYS A 101 15.50 3.13 0.74
N ARG A 102 14.91 4.32 0.54
CA ARG A 102 13.46 4.46 0.41
C ARG A 102 12.93 3.71 -0.80
N ASN A 103 13.58 3.86 -1.95
CA ASN A 103 13.24 3.13 -3.16
C ASN A 103 13.40 1.62 -2.99
N ASP A 104 14.42 1.15 -2.25
CA ASP A 104 14.58 -0.26 -1.92
C ASP A 104 13.39 -0.79 -1.09
N TYR A 105 12.90 -0.03 -0.09
CA TYR A 105 11.69 -0.39 0.66
C TYR A 105 10.43 -0.36 -0.20
N LEU A 106 10.23 0.69 -1.00
CA LEU A 106 9.10 0.80 -1.92
C LEU A 106 9.08 -0.35 -2.93
N LYS A 107 10.25 -0.79 -3.39
CA LYS A 107 10.36 -1.97 -4.26
C LYS A 107 9.85 -3.22 -3.55
N VAL A 108 10.26 -3.45 -2.30
CA VAL A 108 9.77 -4.61 -1.51
C VAL A 108 8.26 -4.55 -1.31
N LEU A 109 7.70 -3.36 -1.05
CA LEU A 109 6.25 -3.17 -0.93
C LEU A 109 5.54 -3.46 -2.25
N LYS A 110 6.04 -2.96 -3.38
CA LYS A 110 5.47 -3.19 -4.72
C LYS A 110 5.52 -4.67 -5.11
N ASP A 111 6.65 -5.34 -4.86
CA ASP A 111 6.81 -6.78 -5.11
C ASP A 111 5.83 -7.60 -4.25
N SER A 112 5.60 -7.17 -3.00
CA SER A 112 4.63 -7.79 -2.10
C SER A 112 3.18 -7.53 -2.54
N ALA A 113 2.88 -6.31 -2.97
CA ALA A 113 1.58 -5.91 -3.50
C ALA A 113 1.19 -6.74 -4.73
N GLU A 114 2.14 -6.93 -5.67
CA GLU A 114 1.94 -7.79 -6.84
C GLU A 114 1.69 -9.25 -6.45
N LYS A 115 2.50 -9.79 -5.52
CA LYS A 115 2.35 -11.18 -5.05
C LYS A 115 0.99 -11.45 -4.41
N TYR A 116 0.44 -10.46 -3.70
CA TYR A 116 -0.83 -10.57 -2.97
C TYR A 116 -2.01 -9.91 -3.70
N LYS A 117 -1.89 -9.56 -4.98
CA LYS A 117 -2.93 -8.85 -5.76
C LYS A 117 -4.31 -9.52 -5.73
N LYS A 118 -4.34 -10.86 -5.69
CA LYS A 118 -5.59 -11.65 -5.58
C LYS A 118 -6.39 -11.36 -4.30
N SER A 119 -5.74 -10.83 -3.27
CA SER A 119 -6.37 -10.49 -1.99
C SER A 119 -7.10 -9.15 -2.04
N ALA A 120 -6.89 -8.35 -3.10
CA ALA A 120 -7.46 -7.01 -3.28
C ALA A 120 -7.29 -6.09 -2.06
N TRP A 121 -6.15 -6.18 -1.37
CA TRP A 121 -5.82 -5.32 -0.24
C TRP A 121 -5.40 -3.92 -0.72
N GLY A 122 -5.69 -2.91 0.10
CA GLY A 122 -5.17 -1.56 -0.07
C GLY A 122 -3.72 -1.49 0.39
N TRP A 123 -2.92 -0.62 -0.22
CA TRP A 123 -1.50 -0.44 0.13
C TRP A 123 -1.19 1.05 0.20
N ILE A 124 -0.79 1.49 1.39
CA ILE A 124 -0.33 2.85 1.61
C ILE A 124 1.02 2.85 2.30
N TRP A 125 1.80 3.90 2.06
CA TRP A 125 3.02 4.18 2.80
C TRP A 125 3.08 5.64 3.21
N THR A 126 3.85 5.93 4.25
CA THR A 126 4.16 7.30 4.66
C THR A 126 5.57 7.37 5.26
N GLU A 127 6.13 8.56 5.29
CA GLU A 127 7.38 8.83 5.99
C GLU A 127 7.11 8.98 7.48
N ALA A 128 8.01 8.44 8.30
CA ALA A 128 7.99 8.61 9.75
C ALA A 128 7.90 10.08 10.14
N GLY A 129 6.90 10.41 10.96
CA GLY A 129 6.66 11.77 11.46
C GLY A 129 5.72 12.61 10.58
N LYS A 130 5.45 12.24 9.32
CA LYS A 130 4.50 12.97 8.48
C LYS A 130 3.03 12.72 8.87
N GLN A 131 2.73 11.58 9.47
CA GLN A 131 1.36 11.20 9.84
C GLN A 131 1.27 10.76 11.31
N PRO A 132 1.50 11.68 12.27
CA PRO A 132 1.63 11.34 13.70
C PRO A 132 0.38 10.67 14.28
N GLN A 133 -0.82 11.08 13.84
CA GLN A 133 -2.09 10.50 14.31
C GLN A 133 -2.27 9.06 13.83
N LEU A 134 -1.82 8.74 12.61
CA LEU A 134 -1.81 7.38 12.07
C LEU A 134 -0.86 6.50 12.87
N GLU A 135 0.35 7.00 13.11
CA GLU A 135 1.39 6.31 13.85
C GLU A 135 0.98 6.05 15.31
N GLU A 136 0.43 7.05 15.98
CA GLU A 136 -0.09 6.93 17.35
C GLU A 136 -1.22 5.90 17.45
N ALA A 137 -2.13 5.88 16.47
CA ALA A 137 -3.27 4.96 16.47
C ALA A 137 -2.84 3.49 16.38
N PHE A 138 -1.76 3.21 15.66
CA PHE A 138 -1.13 1.88 15.58
C PHE A 138 -0.11 1.62 16.71
N GLY A 139 0.31 2.64 17.44
CA GLY A 139 1.43 2.55 18.38
C GLY A 139 2.77 2.33 17.67
N MET A 140 2.93 2.86 16.46
CA MET A 140 4.18 2.89 15.72
C MET A 140 5.13 3.95 16.29
N GLY A 141 6.43 3.78 16.03
CA GLY A 141 7.50 4.68 16.51
C GLY A 141 8.27 4.18 17.74
N GLY A 142 7.66 3.36 18.60
CA GLY A 142 8.34 2.84 19.79
C GLY A 142 9.50 1.86 19.49
N PHE A 143 9.42 1.12 18.39
CA PHE A 143 10.43 0.14 17.96
C PHE A 143 11.32 0.65 16.81
N GLY A 144 11.15 1.92 16.42
CA GLY A 144 11.81 2.50 15.25
C GLY A 144 11.11 2.18 13.93
N TYR A 145 11.72 2.67 12.85
CA TYR A 145 11.25 2.51 11.47
C TYR A 145 12.29 1.73 10.64
N PRO A 146 11.87 1.00 9.61
CA PRO A 146 10.51 0.90 9.06
C PRO A 146 9.54 0.06 9.92
N ALA A 147 8.25 0.40 9.87
CA ALA A 147 7.17 -0.32 10.55
C ALA A 147 6.03 -0.64 9.58
N MET A 148 5.29 -1.74 9.81
CA MET A 148 4.13 -2.13 8.99
C MET A 148 2.98 -2.63 9.85
N ALA A 149 1.76 -2.26 9.47
CA ALA A 149 0.52 -2.82 10.00
C ALA A 149 -0.44 -3.23 8.87
N ALA A 150 -1.31 -4.19 9.16
CA ALA A 150 -2.49 -4.46 8.36
C ALA A 150 -3.73 -4.06 9.14
N LEU A 151 -4.47 -3.10 8.63
CA LEU A 151 -5.69 -2.56 9.23
C LEU A 151 -6.94 -3.18 8.57
N ASN A 152 -7.90 -3.58 9.39
CA ASN A 152 -9.27 -3.82 8.97
C ASN A 152 -10.13 -2.62 9.39
N SER A 153 -10.42 -1.72 8.45
CA SER A 153 -11.16 -0.47 8.73
C SER A 153 -12.62 -0.70 9.15
N ARG A 154 -13.21 -1.86 8.84
CA ARG A 154 -14.59 -2.20 9.26
C ARG A 154 -14.65 -2.68 10.70
N LYS A 155 -13.63 -3.41 11.14
CA LYS A 155 -13.53 -3.98 12.50
C LYS A 155 -12.72 -3.09 13.45
N MET A 156 -12.08 -2.04 12.93
CA MET A 156 -11.17 -1.17 13.68
C MET A 156 -10.13 -1.95 14.46
N LYS A 157 -9.55 -2.97 13.81
CA LYS A 157 -8.50 -3.83 14.34
C LYS A 157 -7.33 -3.84 13.39
N PHE A 158 -6.13 -3.92 13.93
CA PHE A 158 -4.91 -4.02 13.15
C PHE A 158 -4.02 -5.16 13.65
N ALA A 159 -3.17 -5.66 12.77
CA ALA A 159 -2.08 -6.55 13.11
C ALA A 159 -0.76 -5.86 12.76
N MET A 160 0.22 -5.90 13.66
CA MET A 160 1.56 -5.36 13.41
C MET A 160 2.47 -6.43 12.86
N LEU A 161 3.32 -6.04 11.91
CA LEU A 161 4.48 -6.84 11.53
C LEU A 161 5.44 -6.90 12.72
N LYS A 162 5.66 -8.10 13.27
CA LYS A 162 6.63 -8.34 14.35
C LYS A 162 7.99 -8.83 13.83
N GLY A 163 8.04 -9.30 12.58
CA GLY A 163 9.24 -9.79 11.93
C GLY A 163 10.05 -8.67 11.28
N SER A 164 11.04 -9.04 10.48
CA SER A 164 11.84 -8.08 9.74
C SER A 164 11.04 -7.39 8.62
N PHE A 165 11.29 -6.10 8.43
CA PHE A 165 10.79 -5.35 7.28
C PHE A 165 11.64 -5.67 6.04
N GLY A 166 11.46 -6.86 5.51
CA GLY A 166 12.13 -7.35 4.31
C GLY A 166 11.27 -8.40 3.62
N ALA A 167 11.68 -8.84 2.43
CA ALA A 167 10.87 -9.74 1.59
C ALA A 167 10.37 -10.98 2.36
N THR A 168 11.22 -11.62 3.17
CA THR A 168 10.84 -12.81 3.95
C THR A 168 9.84 -12.48 5.05
N GLY A 169 10.14 -11.50 5.91
CA GLY A 169 9.28 -11.17 7.05
C GLY A 169 7.93 -10.61 6.65
N ILE A 170 7.89 -9.75 5.61
CA ILE A 170 6.65 -9.24 5.05
C ILE A 170 5.84 -10.39 4.42
N ASN A 171 6.47 -11.27 3.65
CA ASN A 171 5.77 -12.42 3.07
C ASN A 171 5.18 -13.35 4.13
N GLU A 172 5.90 -13.65 5.20
CA GLU A 172 5.37 -14.48 6.29
C GLU A 172 4.16 -13.82 6.96
N PHE A 173 4.26 -12.54 7.28
CA PHE A 173 3.18 -11.76 7.87
C PHE A 173 1.93 -11.70 6.99
N LEU A 174 2.07 -11.34 5.72
CA LEU A 174 0.96 -11.26 4.78
C LEU A 174 0.36 -12.65 4.50
N ARG A 175 1.18 -13.70 4.43
CA ARG A 175 0.69 -15.07 4.32
C ARG A 175 -0.20 -15.41 5.51
N ASP A 176 0.24 -15.14 6.73
CA ASP A 176 -0.55 -15.43 7.92
C ASP A 176 -1.88 -14.68 7.93
N LEU A 177 -1.89 -13.41 7.53
CA LEU A 177 -3.12 -12.62 7.38
C LEU A 177 -4.08 -13.21 6.35
N SER A 178 -3.56 -13.72 5.23
CA SER A 178 -4.39 -14.37 4.20
C SER A 178 -5.11 -15.62 4.72
N TYR A 179 -4.53 -16.30 5.71
CA TYR A 179 -5.15 -17.43 6.42
C TYR A 179 -5.93 -17.02 7.68
N GLY A 180 -6.11 -15.72 7.92
CA GLY A 180 -6.78 -15.20 9.12
C GLY A 180 -6.01 -15.45 10.43
N LYS A 181 -4.71 -15.70 10.35
CA LYS A 181 -3.81 -15.85 11.48
C LYS A 181 -3.16 -14.51 11.83
N GLY A 182 -2.69 -14.40 13.07
CA GLY A 182 -2.00 -13.20 13.56
C GLY A 182 -2.69 -12.60 14.78
N GLN A 183 -1.88 -12.02 15.66
CA GLN A 183 -2.40 -11.29 16.81
C GLN A 183 -2.90 -9.92 16.34
N THR A 184 -4.16 -9.62 16.63
CA THR A 184 -4.77 -8.32 16.32
C THR A 184 -4.91 -7.49 17.60
N ALA A 185 -4.74 -6.19 17.46
CA ALA A 185 -5.00 -5.19 18.49
C ALA A 185 -6.15 -4.27 18.04
N PRO A 186 -6.95 -3.75 18.99
CA PRO A 186 -7.93 -2.72 18.68
C PRO A 186 -7.24 -1.40 18.35
N MET A 187 -7.77 -0.66 17.39
CA MET A 187 -7.33 0.71 17.11
C MET A 187 -7.66 1.63 18.30
N ARG A 188 -6.72 2.52 18.65
CA ARG A 188 -6.99 3.56 19.64
C ARG A 188 -8.08 4.49 19.13
N GLY A 189 -9.03 4.85 19.98
CA GLY A 189 -10.15 5.73 19.63
C GLY A 189 -11.27 5.07 18.81
N ALA A 190 -11.13 3.81 18.37
CA ALA A 190 -12.12 3.08 17.58
C ALA A 190 -12.59 3.78 16.28
N GLU A 191 -11.81 4.75 15.78
CA GLU A 191 -12.06 5.47 14.53
C GLU A 191 -10.81 5.47 13.66
N PHE A 192 -11.00 5.62 12.34
CA PHE A 192 -9.87 5.71 11.42
C PHE A 192 -9.12 7.03 11.70
N PRO A 193 -7.80 7.00 11.91
CA PRO A 193 -7.04 8.18 12.28
C PRO A 193 -7.08 9.23 11.17
N LYS A 194 -7.14 10.51 11.57
CA LYS A 194 -7.11 11.61 10.61
C LYS A 194 -5.74 11.69 9.94
N ILE A 195 -5.76 11.87 8.62
CA ILE A 195 -4.57 11.99 7.77
C ILE A 195 -4.35 13.47 7.49
N LEU A 196 -3.13 13.95 7.75
CA LEU A 196 -2.71 15.30 7.43
C LEU A 196 -2.46 15.45 5.93
N THR A 197 -2.77 16.62 5.40
CA THR A 197 -2.37 16.97 4.03
C THR A 197 -0.88 17.30 4.02
N VAL A 198 -0.11 16.56 3.23
CA VAL A 198 1.35 16.72 3.12
C VAL A 198 1.78 16.71 1.66
N ASP A 199 2.91 17.37 1.39
CA ASP A 199 3.52 17.33 0.07
C ASP A 199 4.11 15.95 -0.23
N ALA A 200 3.90 15.52 -1.47
CA ALA A 200 4.44 14.28 -1.99
C ALA A 200 5.97 14.29 -1.97
N TRP A 201 6.57 13.12 -1.76
CA TRP A 201 8.01 13.00 -1.87
C TRP A 201 8.45 13.32 -3.30
N ASP A 202 9.45 14.19 -3.43
CA ASP A 202 9.99 14.68 -4.70
C ASP A 202 10.87 13.65 -5.43
N GLY A 203 11.10 12.49 -4.81
CA GLY A 203 11.93 11.41 -5.33
C GLY A 203 13.43 11.61 -5.10
N LYS A 204 13.85 12.64 -4.35
CA LYS A 204 15.25 12.98 -4.12
C LYS A 204 15.71 12.66 -2.70
N ASP A 205 17.02 12.79 -2.51
CA ASP A 205 17.69 12.73 -1.21
C ASP A 205 17.22 13.88 -0.32
N GLY A 206 17.26 13.65 0.99
CA GLY A 206 16.89 14.65 1.97
C GLY A 206 18.02 15.65 2.13
N GLU A 207 17.70 16.93 1.98
CA GLU A 207 18.62 18.03 2.27
C GLU A 207 18.36 18.53 3.69
N MET A 208 19.41 18.70 4.48
CA MET A 208 19.26 19.42 5.75
C MET A 208 18.93 20.86 5.41
N VAL A 209 17.81 21.35 5.96
CA VAL A 209 17.50 22.77 5.87
C VAL A 209 18.65 23.49 6.58
N VAL A 210 19.43 24.25 5.83
CA VAL A 210 20.39 25.19 6.42
C VAL A 210 19.52 26.24 7.09
N GLU A 211 19.32 26.13 8.40
CA GLU A 211 18.76 27.23 9.18
C GLU A 211 19.69 28.42 8.91
N GLU A 212 19.15 29.49 8.32
CA GLU A 212 19.87 30.75 8.20
C GLU A 212 20.40 31.06 9.59
N GLU A 213 21.73 31.19 9.73
CA GLU A 213 22.38 31.49 11.01
C GLU A 213 21.62 32.66 11.65
N ILE A 214 20.91 32.39 12.74
CA ILE A 214 20.26 33.45 13.51
C ILE A 214 21.40 34.37 13.94
N ASP A 215 21.46 35.57 13.35
CA ASP A 215 22.49 36.55 13.65
C ASP A 215 22.30 37.02 15.09
N VAL A 216 22.98 36.35 16.01
CA VAL A 216 22.99 36.64 17.44
C VAL A 216 23.80 37.90 17.78
N SER A 217 24.28 38.66 16.79
CA SER A 217 24.93 39.94 17.04
C SER A 217 23.97 41.04 17.53
N ASP A 218 22.65 40.84 17.41
CA ASP A 218 21.61 41.74 17.94
C ASP A 218 21.24 41.45 19.42
N VAL A 219 21.91 40.52 20.10
CA VAL A 219 21.70 40.24 21.52
C VAL A 219 22.63 41.11 22.37
N ASP A 220 22.17 42.33 22.71
CA ASP A 220 22.83 43.19 23.69
C ASP A 220 22.80 42.55 25.09
N LEU A 221 23.92 41.95 25.50
CA LEU A 221 24.18 41.46 26.86
C LEU A 221 24.75 42.59 27.73
N ASP A 222 23.99 43.66 27.92
CA ASP A 222 24.36 44.73 28.84
C ASP A 222 23.38 44.80 30.03
N GLU A 223 23.79 44.21 31.16
CA GLU A 223 23.93 44.90 32.45
C GLU A 223 24.34 43.90 33.54
N GLU A 224 25.66 43.86 33.83
CA GLU A 224 26.19 43.29 35.06
C GLU A 224 25.66 44.07 36.28
N GLU A 225 24.74 43.50 37.05
CA GLU A 225 24.47 43.98 38.41
C GLU A 225 25.68 43.68 39.30
N LYS A 226 26.57 44.68 39.44
CA LYS A 226 27.66 44.65 40.42
C LYS A 226 27.10 44.55 41.85
N PRO A 227 27.60 43.63 42.70
CA PRO A 227 27.17 43.56 44.09
C PRO A 227 27.67 44.81 44.85
N LYS A 228 26.73 45.52 45.49
CA LYS A 228 27.04 46.63 46.39
C LYS A 228 27.76 46.09 47.63
N GLU A 229 29.02 46.48 47.74
CA GLU A 229 29.83 46.48 48.95
C GLU A 229 29.02 47.07 50.13
N LYS A 230 28.87 46.31 51.22
CA LYS A 230 28.50 46.88 52.53
C LYS A 230 29.46 46.37 53.60
N THR A 231 30.00 47.37 54.28
CA THR A 231 31.09 47.43 55.23
C THR A 231 30.80 46.75 56.57
N GLU A 232 31.89 46.26 57.16
CA GLU A 232 32.21 45.76 58.51
C GLU A 232 31.23 45.99 59.68
N LEU A 233 31.11 44.95 60.53
CA LEU A 233 31.49 44.98 61.95
C LEU A 233 31.80 43.57 62.48
#